data_AF-A0A7J3A323-F1
#
_entry.id   AF-A0A7J3A323-F1
#
_cell.length_a   1.000
_cell.length_b   1.000
_cell.length_c   1.000
_cell.angle_alpha   90.00
_cell.angle_beta   90.00
_cell.angle_gamma   90.00
#
_symmetry.space_group_name_H-M   'P 1'
#
loop_
_entity.id
_entity.type
_entity.pdbx_description
1 polymer ?
#
loop_
_entity_poly.entity_id
_entity_poly.type
_entity_poly.pdbx_seq_one_letter_code
_entity_poly.pdbx_strand_id
1 'polypeptide(L)'
;MEVPRMGITIHYTLITDHYPTVLMSIKLVEEAALRLGYKVERIEEDGYVEYSTFSLKLEWRDPEGTKMYLKERWGGFIETPLQEVPDEPPWPWIAINYPMDGWHTYATPWTLSKKGRPARFEGVVVDCGTAEPFSMVFYKLGRYYVCDGFTKTQAFTVDEVGPNTQFHKWICHVLKKLEKDGVWWNFYVGDEAEYYETLDESKIVDGFQLCNKLIYSLAEQVDKIFEEQGVDIGLSIGGRDVDIRRMRKRAEELEGSGRTGRQAVLDEFEEGWEDE
;
A
#
# COMPACT_ATOMS: atom_id res chain seq x y z
N MET A 1 9.62 -9.38 -19.15
CA MET A 1 10.29 -9.92 -17.96
C MET A 1 9.55 -9.40 -16.76
N GLU A 2 9.05 -10.28 -15.91
CA GLU A 2 8.54 -9.89 -14.60
C GLU A 2 9.70 -9.37 -13.75
N VAL A 3 9.48 -8.26 -13.07
CA VAL A 3 10.46 -7.67 -12.15
C VAL A 3 10.14 -8.19 -10.76
N PRO A 4 11.05 -8.91 -10.08
CA PRO A 4 10.82 -9.35 -8.71
C PRO A 4 10.70 -8.11 -7.82
N ARG A 5 9.53 -7.92 -7.21
CA ARG A 5 9.28 -6.84 -6.25
C ARG A 5 9.61 -7.33 -4.85
N MET A 6 10.22 -6.49 -4.03
CA MET A 6 10.36 -6.78 -2.59
C MET A 6 9.06 -6.35 -1.93
N GLY A 7 8.17 -7.28 -1.59
CA GLY A 7 6.82 -6.99 -1.07
C GLY A 7 5.78 -6.73 -2.16
N ILE A 8 4.53 -6.64 -1.73
CA ILE A 8 3.34 -6.43 -2.56
C ILE A 8 2.68 -5.14 -2.08
N THR A 9 2.54 -4.19 -2.98
CA THR A 9 1.95 -2.88 -2.69
C THR A 9 0.48 -2.85 -3.12
N ILE A 10 -0.38 -2.34 -2.24
CA ILE A 10 -1.75 -1.95 -2.58
C ILE A 10 -1.78 -0.44 -2.66
N HIS A 11 -2.06 0.10 -3.84
CA HIS A 11 -2.34 1.51 -4.05
C HIS A 11 -3.85 1.74 -3.98
N TYR A 12 -4.29 2.84 -3.38
CA TYR A 12 -5.71 3.17 -3.34
C TYR A 12 -5.93 4.68 -3.41
N THR A 13 -7.00 5.06 -4.09
CA THR A 13 -7.46 6.43 -4.18
C THR A 13 -8.98 6.45 -4.15
N LEU A 14 -9.54 7.07 -3.11
CA LEU A 14 -10.97 7.17 -2.86
C LEU A 14 -11.34 8.66 -2.84
N ILE A 15 -12.27 9.07 -3.70
CA ILE A 15 -12.65 10.47 -3.86
C ILE A 15 -14.16 10.55 -3.75
N THR A 16 -14.66 11.42 -2.86
CA THR A 16 -16.10 11.65 -2.68
C THR A 16 -16.37 13.09 -2.25
N ASP A 17 -17.51 13.66 -2.64
CA ASP A 17 -18.05 14.89 -2.06
C ASP A 17 -19.11 14.62 -0.97
N HIS A 18 -19.34 13.34 -0.65
CA HIS A 18 -20.35 12.89 0.29
C HIS A 18 -19.73 12.55 1.65
N TYR A 19 -19.74 13.51 2.58
CA TYR A 19 -19.15 13.34 3.92
C TYR A 19 -19.69 12.14 4.73
N PRO A 20 -20.99 11.76 4.66
CA PRO A 20 -21.45 10.54 5.33
C PRO A 20 -20.74 9.27 4.83
N THR A 21 -20.32 9.21 3.56
CA THR A 21 -19.49 8.10 3.04
C THR A 21 -18.16 8.02 3.79
N VAL A 22 -17.52 9.16 4.03
CA VAL A 22 -16.24 9.26 4.77
C VAL A 22 -16.40 8.71 6.18
N LEU A 23 -17.39 9.19 6.93
CA LEU A 23 -17.64 8.76 8.31
C LEU A 23 -17.96 7.27 8.41
N MET A 24 -18.78 6.76 7.49
CA MET A 24 -19.12 5.34 7.41
C MET A 24 -17.88 4.49 7.10
N SER A 25 -17.04 4.94 6.16
CA SER A 25 -15.81 4.25 5.79
C SER A 25 -14.86 4.14 6.98
N ILE A 26 -14.58 5.27 7.66
CA ILE A 26 -13.72 5.32 8.86
C ILE A 26 -14.20 4.33 9.92
N LYS A 27 -15.50 4.36 10.23
CA LYS A 27 -16.09 3.46 11.22
C LYS A 27 -15.97 1.98 10.82
N LEU A 28 -16.24 1.67 9.55
CA LEU A 28 -16.17 0.30 9.03
C LEU A 28 -14.75 -0.26 9.13
N VAL A 29 -13.74 0.49 8.70
CA VAL A 29 -12.33 0.06 8.79
C VAL A 29 -11.92 -0.14 10.25
N GLU A 30 -12.25 0.81 11.13
CA GLU A 30 -11.95 0.74 12.56
C GLU A 30 -12.55 -0.50 13.21
N GLU A 31 -13.84 -0.74 13.01
CA GLU A 31 -14.54 -1.90 13.58
C GLU A 31 -14.01 -3.22 13.02
N ALA A 32 -13.75 -3.29 11.70
CA ALA A 32 -13.22 -4.49 11.07
C ALA A 32 -11.79 -4.81 11.57
N ALA A 33 -10.95 -3.80 11.76
CA ALA A 33 -9.60 -3.97 12.28
C ALA A 33 -9.59 -4.44 13.74
N LEU A 34 -10.40 -3.80 14.60
CA LEU A 34 -10.47 -4.13 16.03
C LEU A 34 -10.98 -5.56 16.27
N ARG A 35 -11.92 -6.06 15.45
CA ARG A 35 -12.41 -7.45 15.54
C ARG A 35 -11.29 -8.49 15.34
N LEU A 36 -10.31 -8.19 14.50
CA LEU A 36 -9.16 -9.06 14.24
C LEU A 36 -7.98 -8.81 15.20
N GLY A 37 -8.14 -7.90 16.16
CA GLY A 37 -7.10 -7.57 17.14
C GLY A 37 -5.96 -6.72 16.58
N TYR A 38 -6.15 -6.07 15.43
CA TYR A 38 -5.17 -5.11 14.91
C TYR A 38 -5.17 -3.83 15.76
N LYS A 39 -4.02 -3.15 15.78
CA LYS A 39 -3.92 -1.84 16.43
C LYS A 39 -4.51 -0.79 15.51
N VAL A 40 -5.32 0.09 16.08
CA VAL A 40 -5.94 1.21 15.36
C VAL A 40 -5.57 2.51 16.04
N GLU A 41 -5.09 3.46 15.26
CA GLU A 41 -4.90 4.86 15.65
C GLU A 41 -5.90 5.71 14.87
N ARG A 42 -6.64 6.58 15.57
CA ARG A 42 -7.58 7.50 14.94
C ARG A 42 -6.91 8.85 14.70
N ILE A 43 -7.05 9.36 13.47
CA ILE A 43 -6.46 10.60 13.02
C ILE A 43 -7.55 11.66 12.92
N GLU A 44 -7.32 12.82 13.55
CA GLU A 44 -8.20 13.98 13.45
C GLU A 44 -7.39 15.28 13.66
N GLU A 45 -6.78 15.79 12.61
CA GLU A 45 -5.81 16.89 12.72
C GLU A 45 -5.86 17.86 11.54
N ASP A 46 -5.30 19.06 11.74
CA ASP A 46 -5.11 20.04 10.67
C ASP A 46 -3.69 19.92 10.13
N GLY A 47 -3.54 20.00 8.81
CA GLY A 47 -2.23 19.92 8.15
C GLY A 47 -2.22 20.61 6.80
N TYR A 48 -1.27 20.23 5.96
CA TYR A 48 -1.12 20.78 4.61
C TYR A 48 -0.97 19.68 3.56
N VAL A 49 -1.55 19.95 2.41
CA VAL A 49 -1.41 19.14 1.19
C VAL A 49 -0.57 19.94 0.19
N GLU A 50 0.57 19.39 -0.20
CA GLU A 50 1.46 19.99 -1.19
C GLU A 50 1.38 19.24 -2.52
N TYR A 51 1.70 19.91 -3.61
CA TYR A 51 1.94 19.21 -4.87
C TYR A 51 3.37 18.74 -4.98
N SER A 52 3.54 17.42 -5.10
CA SER A 52 4.84 16.79 -5.28
C SER A 52 5.00 16.28 -6.70
N THR A 53 6.13 16.60 -7.30
CA THR A 53 6.49 16.15 -8.66
C THR A 53 7.29 14.86 -8.58
N PHE A 54 6.89 13.87 -9.37
CA PHE A 54 7.56 12.58 -9.49
C PHE A 54 8.15 12.43 -10.90
N SER A 55 9.42 12.04 -10.97
CA SER A 55 10.16 11.88 -12.23
C SER A 55 10.30 10.40 -12.59
N LEU A 56 10.09 10.07 -13.86
CA LEU A 56 10.25 8.71 -14.40
C LEU A 56 11.50 8.67 -15.31
N LYS A 57 12.57 7.96 -14.91
CA LYS A 57 13.78 7.80 -15.75
C LYS A 57 13.65 6.64 -16.74
N LEU A 58 13.75 7.01 -18.01
CA LEU A 58 14.20 6.30 -19.22
C LEU A 58 14.91 4.97 -19.00
N GLU A 59 14.66 3.95 -19.81
CA GLU A 59 14.60 4.11 -21.27
C GLU A 59 13.21 3.73 -21.80
N TRP A 60 12.45 4.73 -22.30
CA TRP A 60 11.18 4.57 -23.04
C TRP A 60 9.94 4.03 -22.30
N ARG A 61 9.32 4.79 -21.38
CA ARG A 61 8.00 4.42 -20.85
C ARG A 61 6.90 5.44 -21.15
N ASP A 62 6.10 5.05 -22.12
CA ASP A 62 4.64 5.02 -22.10
C ASP A 62 3.90 6.19 -21.41
N PRO A 63 3.93 7.39 -22.01
CA PRO A 63 3.05 8.49 -21.61
C PRO A 63 1.57 8.09 -21.64
N GLU A 64 1.15 7.22 -22.55
CA GLU A 64 -0.22 6.74 -22.61
C GLU A 64 -0.56 5.84 -21.42
N GLY A 65 0.34 4.93 -21.03
CA GLY A 65 0.21 4.16 -19.80
C GLY A 65 0.18 5.04 -18.54
N THR A 66 0.94 6.14 -18.52
CA THR A 66 0.86 7.13 -17.43
C THR A 66 -0.51 7.82 -17.41
N LYS A 67 -1.03 8.21 -18.58
CA LYS A 67 -2.37 8.79 -18.72
C LYS A 67 -3.46 7.82 -18.29
N MET A 68 -3.35 6.55 -18.67
CA MET A 68 -4.27 5.49 -18.26
C MET A 68 -4.23 5.29 -16.75
N TYR A 69 -3.03 5.19 -16.18
CA TYR A 69 -2.84 5.06 -14.74
C TYR A 69 -3.45 6.24 -13.96
N LEU A 70 -3.19 7.48 -14.38
CA LEU A 70 -3.76 8.66 -13.71
C LEU A 70 -5.28 8.74 -13.91
N LYS A 71 -5.78 8.33 -15.08
CA LYS A 71 -7.22 8.24 -15.34
C LYS A 71 -7.91 7.23 -14.43
N GLU A 72 -7.32 6.05 -14.25
CA GLU A 72 -7.84 5.03 -13.33
C GLU A 72 -7.73 5.50 -11.88
N ARG A 73 -6.52 5.92 -11.46
CA ARG A 73 -6.23 6.28 -10.07
C ARG A 73 -6.98 7.51 -9.58
N TRP A 74 -7.08 8.55 -10.42
CA TRP A 74 -7.56 9.85 -10.00
C TRP A 74 -8.76 10.37 -10.81
N GLY A 75 -9.36 9.52 -11.66
CA GLY A 75 -10.48 9.89 -12.52
C GLY A 75 -10.09 10.78 -13.72
N GLY A 76 -8.80 11.12 -13.87
CA GLY A 76 -8.30 11.93 -14.97
C GLY A 76 -6.95 12.58 -14.69
N PHE A 77 -6.56 13.50 -15.55
CA PHE A 77 -5.34 14.30 -15.40
C PHE A 77 -5.50 15.65 -16.11
N ILE A 78 -4.65 16.61 -15.75
CA ILE A 78 -4.49 17.90 -16.42
C ILE A 78 -3.13 17.90 -17.13
N GLU A 79 -3.01 18.45 -18.35
CA GLU A 79 -1.71 18.52 -19.05
C GLU A 79 -0.96 19.85 -18.83
N THR A 80 -1.60 20.81 -18.16
CA THR A 80 -0.99 22.10 -17.79
C THR A 80 -0.38 22.01 -16.40
N PRO A 81 0.91 22.33 -16.22
CA PRO A 81 1.54 22.39 -14.90
C PRO A 81 0.82 23.38 -13.99
N LEU A 82 0.47 22.95 -12.79
CA LEU A 82 -0.13 23.82 -11.77
C LEU A 82 0.94 24.28 -10.77
N GLN A 83 0.73 25.47 -10.21
CA GLN A 83 1.54 25.99 -9.11
C GLN A 83 0.96 25.63 -7.74
N GLU A 84 -0.33 25.31 -7.68
CA GLU A 84 -1.10 25.07 -6.45
C GLU A 84 -2.14 23.97 -6.63
N VAL A 85 -2.75 23.55 -5.51
CA VAL A 85 -3.80 22.53 -5.48
C VAL A 85 -5.14 23.04 -5.99
N PRO A 86 -5.67 22.54 -7.13
CA PRO A 86 -6.97 22.95 -7.62
C PRO A 86 -8.08 22.48 -6.67
N ASP A 87 -9.20 23.21 -6.70
CA ASP A 87 -10.38 22.93 -5.87
C ASP A 87 -11.16 21.68 -6.28
N GLU A 88 -11.02 21.27 -7.55
CA GLU A 88 -11.81 20.21 -8.16
C GLU A 88 -10.90 19.15 -8.80
N PRO A 89 -11.30 17.86 -8.77
CA PRO A 89 -10.57 16.80 -9.44
C PRO A 89 -10.74 16.87 -10.98
N PRO A 90 -9.85 16.22 -11.76
CA PRO A 90 -8.75 15.37 -11.30
C PRO A 90 -7.56 16.19 -10.77
N TRP A 91 -6.99 15.78 -9.65
CA TRP A 91 -5.86 16.46 -9.02
C TRP A 91 -4.49 16.17 -9.62
N PRO A 92 -4.22 15.07 -10.35
CA PRO A 92 -2.93 14.91 -11.00
C PRO A 92 -2.77 15.79 -12.23
N TRP A 93 -1.53 16.18 -12.52
CA TRP A 93 -1.18 16.68 -13.85
C TRP A 93 0.04 15.94 -14.42
N ILE A 94 0.09 15.92 -15.75
CA ILE A 94 1.20 15.41 -16.54
C ILE A 94 1.93 16.60 -17.13
N ALA A 95 3.20 16.75 -16.80
CA ALA A 95 4.08 17.68 -17.49
C ALA A 95 4.94 16.88 -18.48
N ILE A 96 4.67 17.07 -19.76
CA ILE A 96 5.46 16.50 -20.85
C ILE A 96 6.70 17.40 -21.03
N ASN A 97 7.72 17.15 -20.20
CA ASN A 97 9.14 17.55 -20.32
C ASN A 97 9.64 18.87 -19.65
N TYR A 98 10.80 18.79 -18.94
CA TYR A 98 12.01 19.69 -18.80
C TYR A 98 12.73 19.53 -17.41
N PRO A 99 14.10 19.59 -17.24
CA PRO A 99 15.18 20.06 -18.12
C PRO A 99 16.18 18.99 -18.61
N MET A 100 15.93 17.69 -18.40
CA MET A 100 16.81 16.62 -18.90
C MET A 100 16.09 15.85 -19.99
N ASP A 101 16.66 15.82 -21.20
CA ASP A 101 16.09 15.16 -22.37
C ASP A 101 15.59 13.74 -22.04
N GLY A 102 14.31 13.50 -22.34
CA GLY A 102 13.65 12.18 -22.32
C GLY A 102 12.91 11.78 -21.04
N TRP A 103 12.74 12.65 -20.05
CA TRP A 103 11.99 12.33 -18.82
C TRP A 103 10.54 12.77 -18.86
N HIS A 104 9.65 11.93 -18.33
CA HIS A 104 8.25 12.28 -18.06
C HIS A 104 8.09 12.57 -16.58
N THR A 105 7.29 13.58 -16.24
CA THR A 105 6.96 13.93 -14.87
C THR A 105 5.46 14.02 -14.70
N TYR A 106 4.94 13.45 -13.63
CA TYR A 106 3.58 13.72 -13.16
C TYR A 106 3.65 14.23 -11.74
N ALA A 107 2.65 14.97 -11.31
CA ALA A 107 2.55 15.42 -9.93
C ALA A 107 1.20 15.05 -9.35
N THR A 108 1.18 14.78 -8.05
CA THR A 108 -0.04 14.48 -7.29
C THR A 108 -0.02 15.26 -5.98
N PRO A 109 -1.20 15.46 -5.36
CA PRO A 109 -1.25 15.85 -3.97
C PRO A 109 -0.42 14.89 -3.10
N TRP A 110 0.30 15.44 -2.13
CA TRP A 110 1.10 14.71 -1.16
C TRP A 110 0.77 15.20 0.24
N THR A 111 0.49 14.27 1.13
CA THR A 111 0.17 14.52 2.54
C THR A 111 1.46 14.48 3.36
N LEU A 112 1.53 15.18 4.51
CA LEU A 112 2.73 15.38 5.36
C LEU A 112 3.67 16.55 4.99
N SER A 113 3.21 17.51 4.18
CA SER A 113 4.00 18.73 3.96
C SER A 113 3.82 19.74 5.10
N LYS A 114 4.87 20.55 5.34
CA LYS A 114 4.81 21.76 6.18
C LYS A 114 4.35 22.99 5.39
N LYS A 115 4.06 22.80 4.10
CA LYS A 115 3.71 23.84 3.13
C LYS A 115 2.57 23.32 2.25
N GLY A 116 1.96 24.22 1.48
CA GLY A 116 0.88 23.88 0.57
C GLY A 116 -0.48 24.34 1.09
N ARG A 117 -1.53 23.65 0.68
CA ARG A 117 -2.91 24.01 0.95
C ARG A 117 -3.36 23.47 2.32
N PRO A 118 -3.88 24.30 3.23
CA PRO A 118 -4.44 23.82 4.49
C PRO A 118 -5.57 22.80 4.25
N ALA A 119 -5.56 21.71 5.00
CA ALA A 119 -6.59 20.67 4.95
C ALA A 119 -6.84 20.08 6.35
N ARG A 120 -8.08 19.65 6.59
CA ARG A 120 -8.46 18.81 7.73
C ARG A 120 -8.28 17.35 7.34
N PHE A 121 -7.63 16.57 8.19
CA PHE A 121 -7.39 15.14 8.03
C PHE A 121 -8.24 14.37 9.03
N GLU A 122 -8.95 13.34 8.55
CA GLU A 122 -9.81 12.48 9.36
C GLU A 122 -9.68 11.03 8.87
N GLY A 123 -9.40 10.09 9.77
CA GLY A 123 -9.15 8.72 9.34
C GLY A 123 -8.71 7.76 10.42
N VAL A 124 -8.20 6.62 9.96
CA VAL A 124 -7.59 5.60 10.80
C VAL A 124 -6.33 5.04 10.17
N VAL A 125 -5.36 4.72 11.02
CA VAL A 125 -4.15 3.96 10.68
C VAL A 125 -4.24 2.62 11.39
N VAL A 126 -4.09 1.54 10.64
CA VAL A 126 -4.20 0.16 11.13
C VAL A 126 -2.87 -0.55 11.01
N ASP A 127 -2.37 -1.08 12.12
CA ASP A 127 -1.08 -1.78 12.21
C ASP A 127 -1.27 -3.24 12.66
N CYS A 128 -0.72 -4.15 11.85
CA CYS A 128 -0.69 -5.60 12.11
C CYS A 128 0.65 -6.09 12.71
N GLY A 129 1.66 -5.22 12.80
CA GLY A 129 2.98 -5.46 13.37
C GLY A 129 4.00 -6.10 12.42
N THR A 130 3.58 -6.67 11.30
CA THR A 130 4.45 -7.39 10.35
C THR A 130 4.49 -6.79 8.94
N ALA A 131 3.74 -5.72 8.69
CA ALA A 131 3.66 -5.01 7.41
C ALA A 131 3.72 -3.49 7.64
N GLU A 132 3.77 -2.70 6.57
CA GLU A 132 3.49 -1.26 6.69
C GLU A 132 2.04 -1.05 7.16
N PRO A 133 1.75 -0.01 7.96
CA PRO A 133 0.39 0.28 8.37
C PRO A 133 -0.53 0.63 7.20
N PHE A 134 -1.77 0.16 7.25
CA PHE A 134 -2.83 0.59 6.34
C PHE A 134 -3.40 1.94 6.81
N SER A 135 -3.24 2.99 6.00
CA SER A 135 -3.62 4.35 6.38
C SER A 135 -4.81 4.83 5.54
N MET A 136 -6.01 4.75 6.09
CA MET A 136 -7.19 5.33 5.46
C MET A 136 -7.46 6.70 6.09
N VAL A 137 -6.83 7.73 5.51
CA VAL A 137 -6.94 9.11 5.98
C VAL A 137 -7.48 9.98 4.87
N PHE A 138 -8.67 10.52 5.10
CA PHE A 138 -9.31 11.47 4.22
C PHE A 138 -8.83 12.89 4.53
N TYR A 139 -8.60 13.68 3.50
CA TYR A 139 -8.35 15.11 3.60
C TYR A 139 -9.27 15.89 2.67
N LYS A 140 -9.70 17.08 3.11
CA LYS A 140 -10.64 17.91 2.35
C LYS A 140 -9.91 18.82 1.35
N LEU A 141 -10.23 18.68 0.07
CA LEU A 141 -9.82 19.58 -1.02
C LEU A 141 -11.05 20.15 -1.71
N GLY A 142 -11.24 21.47 -1.62
CA GLY A 142 -12.45 22.13 -2.11
C GLY A 142 -13.71 21.53 -1.46
N ARG A 143 -14.61 20.98 -2.28
CA ARG A 143 -15.81 20.28 -1.81
C ARG A 143 -15.63 18.78 -1.62
N TYR A 144 -14.48 18.23 -2.02
CA TYR A 144 -14.22 16.80 -2.03
C TYR A 144 -13.38 16.37 -0.82
N TYR A 145 -13.52 15.10 -0.48
CA TYR A 145 -12.71 14.35 0.47
C TYR A 145 -11.91 13.33 -0.32
N VAL A 146 -10.61 13.29 -0.05
CA VAL A 146 -9.65 12.47 -0.79
C VAL A 146 -8.93 11.59 0.21
N CYS A 147 -8.96 10.28 0.00
CA CYS A 147 -8.08 9.33 0.66
C CYS A 147 -7.19 8.74 -0.41
N ASP A 148 -5.91 9.11 -0.41
CA ASP A 148 -4.90 8.59 -1.33
C ASP A 148 -3.75 8.03 -0.52
N GLY A 149 -3.30 6.83 -0.87
CA GLY A 149 -2.23 6.18 -0.17
C GLY A 149 -1.79 4.90 -0.84
N PHE A 150 -0.85 4.25 -0.16
CA PHE A 150 -0.45 2.91 -0.47
C PHE A 150 -0.08 2.19 0.83
N THR A 151 -0.13 0.87 0.79
CA THR A 151 0.33 0.04 1.90
C THR A 151 1.12 -1.12 1.33
N LYS A 152 2.34 -1.28 1.83
CA LYS A 152 3.20 -2.38 1.44
C LYS A 152 3.10 -3.53 2.43
N THR A 153 2.65 -4.65 1.92
CA THR A 153 2.69 -5.94 2.64
C THR A 153 3.96 -6.66 2.24
N GLN A 154 4.82 -7.02 3.19
CA GLN A 154 6.12 -7.62 2.92
C GLN A 154 6.51 -8.55 4.06
N ALA A 155 6.46 -9.86 3.79
CA ALA A 155 7.00 -10.85 4.70
C ALA A 155 8.52 -10.88 4.60
N PHE A 156 9.22 -10.48 5.66
CA PHE A 156 10.67 -10.59 5.74
C PHE A 156 11.07 -12.01 6.16
N THR A 157 10.28 -12.64 7.04
CA THR A 157 10.50 -14.02 7.49
C THR A 157 9.35 -14.95 7.08
N VAL A 158 9.59 -16.27 7.13
CA VAL A 158 8.61 -17.29 6.74
C VAL A 158 7.39 -17.34 7.69
N ASP A 159 7.57 -16.98 8.96
CA ASP A 159 6.49 -16.86 9.94
C ASP A 159 5.66 -15.57 9.76
N GLU A 160 6.19 -14.57 9.05
CA GLU A 160 5.47 -13.36 8.67
C GLU A 160 4.60 -13.55 7.42
N VAL A 161 4.78 -14.63 6.65
CA VAL A 161 3.96 -14.91 5.44
C VAL A 161 2.49 -15.00 5.79
N GLY A 162 2.12 -15.80 6.79
CA GLY A 162 0.72 -15.95 7.21
C GLY A 162 0.08 -14.63 7.66
N PRO A 163 0.66 -13.89 8.63
CA PRO A 163 0.17 -12.58 9.04
C PRO A 163 0.07 -11.56 7.90
N ASN A 164 1.06 -11.49 7.01
CA ASN A 164 1.02 -10.58 5.85
C ASN A 164 -0.07 -10.98 4.85
N THR A 165 -0.25 -12.28 4.56
CA THR A 165 -1.36 -12.79 3.76
C THR A 165 -2.70 -12.38 4.37
N GLN A 166 -2.91 -12.62 5.66
CA GLN A 166 -4.16 -12.26 6.35
C GLN A 166 -4.42 -10.75 6.31
N PHE A 167 -3.40 -9.94 6.56
CA PHE A 167 -3.53 -8.48 6.53
C PHE A 167 -3.83 -7.96 5.12
N HIS A 168 -3.14 -8.48 4.09
CA HIS A 168 -3.39 -8.14 2.70
C HIS A 168 -4.83 -8.48 2.28
N LYS A 169 -5.29 -9.71 2.59
CA LYS A 169 -6.68 -10.13 2.34
C LYS A 169 -7.67 -9.18 3.01
N TRP A 170 -7.43 -8.85 4.27
CA TRP A 170 -8.29 -7.94 5.04
C TRP A 170 -8.38 -6.55 4.40
N ILE A 171 -7.26 -5.94 4.00
CA ILE A 171 -7.25 -4.65 3.31
C ILE A 171 -8.10 -4.72 2.04
N CYS A 172 -7.89 -5.72 1.18
CA CYS A 172 -8.63 -5.85 -0.07
C CYS A 172 -10.13 -6.07 0.14
N HIS A 173 -10.54 -6.88 1.12
CA HIS A 173 -11.95 -7.10 1.45
C HIS A 173 -12.62 -5.82 1.96
N VAL A 174 -11.94 -5.09 2.84
CA VAL A 174 -12.46 -3.84 3.37
C VAL A 174 -12.60 -2.82 2.24
N LEU A 175 -11.59 -2.66 1.38
CA LEU A 175 -11.66 -1.77 0.21
C LEU A 175 -12.81 -2.18 -0.74
N LYS A 176 -13.02 -3.47 -1.03
CA LYS A 176 -14.17 -3.93 -1.83
C LYS A 176 -15.51 -3.56 -1.21
N LYS A 177 -15.62 -3.69 0.11
CA LYS A 177 -16.84 -3.31 0.82
C LYS A 177 -17.08 -1.81 0.74
N LEU A 178 -16.04 -1.00 0.89
CA LEU A 178 -16.13 0.45 0.71
C LEU A 178 -16.56 0.82 -0.71
N GLU A 179 -16.02 0.15 -1.73
CA GLU A 179 -16.41 0.35 -3.13
C GLU A 179 -17.93 0.14 -3.33
N LYS A 180 -18.48 -0.93 -2.73
CA LYS A 180 -19.90 -1.30 -2.82
C LYS A 180 -20.82 -0.34 -2.06
N ASP A 181 -20.44 0.02 -0.83
CA ASP A 181 -21.35 0.68 0.13
C ASP A 181 -21.26 2.22 0.09
N GLY A 182 -20.20 2.76 -0.53
CA GLY A 182 -19.94 4.19 -0.57
C GLY A 182 -20.50 4.90 -1.81
N VAL A 183 -20.64 6.22 -1.69
CA VAL A 183 -20.88 7.12 -2.83
C VAL A 183 -19.56 7.74 -3.23
N TRP A 184 -19.01 7.37 -4.39
CA TRP A 184 -17.70 7.78 -4.85
C TRP A 184 -17.78 8.58 -6.14
N TRP A 185 -17.02 9.67 -6.21
CA TRP A 185 -16.72 10.34 -7.47
C TRP A 185 -15.69 9.54 -8.29
N ASN A 186 -14.67 9.01 -7.61
CA ASN A 186 -13.74 8.04 -8.16
C ASN A 186 -13.32 7.06 -7.06
N PHE A 187 -13.17 5.79 -7.43
CA PHE A 187 -12.70 4.73 -6.55
C PHE A 187 -11.67 3.90 -7.32
N TYR A 188 -10.47 3.80 -6.77
CA TYR A 188 -9.38 3.06 -7.39
C TYR A 188 -8.67 2.21 -6.34
N VAL A 189 -8.40 0.96 -6.72
CA VAL A 189 -7.49 0.08 -6.03
C VAL A 189 -6.57 -0.57 -7.06
N GLY A 190 -5.27 -0.42 -6.86
CA GLY A 190 -4.22 -1.06 -7.65
C GLY A 190 -3.43 -2.00 -6.76
N ASP A 191 -3.76 -3.29 -6.80
CA ASP A 191 -3.03 -4.33 -6.07
C ASP A 191 -2.03 -5.04 -6.99
N GLU A 192 -0.75 -4.95 -6.65
CA GLU A 192 0.34 -5.56 -7.41
C GLU A 192 0.27 -7.09 -7.47
N ALA A 193 -0.49 -7.75 -6.60
CA ALA A 193 -0.72 -9.19 -6.63
C ALA A 193 -1.99 -9.60 -7.39
N GLU A 194 -2.80 -8.66 -7.87
CA GLU A 194 -4.10 -8.93 -8.51
C GLU A 194 -5.12 -9.64 -7.58
N TYR A 195 -4.86 -9.76 -6.28
CA TYR A 195 -5.76 -10.36 -5.30
C TYR A 195 -7.03 -9.52 -5.15
N TYR A 196 -6.93 -8.19 -5.17
CA TYR A 196 -8.11 -7.33 -5.12
C TYR A 196 -9.12 -7.70 -6.22
N GLU A 197 -8.70 -7.99 -7.44
CA GLU A 197 -9.63 -8.34 -8.52
C GLU A 197 -10.05 -9.81 -8.49
N THR A 198 -9.11 -10.71 -8.19
CA THR A 198 -9.31 -12.16 -8.36
C THR A 198 -9.82 -12.88 -7.12
N LEU A 199 -9.54 -12.33 -5.93
CA LEU A 199 -9.67 -12.99 -4.62
C LEU A 199 -8.93 -14.34 -4.55
N ASP A 200 -7.96 -14.58 -5.43
CA ASP A 200 -7.16 -15.81 -5.47
C ASP A 200 -5.97 -15.71 -4.51
N GLU A 201 -6.08 -16.36 -3.34
CA GLU A 201 -5.05 -16.35 -2.30
C GLU A 201 -3.70 -16.89 -2.80
N SER A 202 -3.67 -17.74 -3.82
CA SER A 202 -2.39 -18.27 -4.34
C SER A 202 -1.49 -17.15 -4.89
N LYS A 203 -2.10 -16.10 -5.47
CA LYS A 203 -1.39 -14.94 -6.03
C LYS A 203 -0.56 -14.18 -4.99
N ILE A 204 -1.07 -14.05 -3.76
CA ILE A 204 -0.38 -13.35 -2.66
C ILE A 204 0.61 -14.27 -1.93
N VAL A 205 0.27 -15.55 -1.74
CA VAL A 205 1.14 -16.51 -1.05
C VAL A 205 2.42 -16.75 -1.85
N ASP A 206 2.31 -16.98 -3.15
CA ASP A 206 3.48 -17.19 -4.02
C ASP A 206 4.36 -15.94 -4.08
N GLY A 207 3.74 -14.76 -4.14
CA GLY A 207 4.42 -13.47 -4.06
C GLY A 207 5.24 -13.30 -2.79
N PHE A 208 4.67 -13.56 -1.61
CA PHE A 208 5.39 -13.45 -0.34
C PHE A 208 6.47 -14.52 -0.17
N GLN A 209 6.22 -15.76 -0.62
CA GLN A 209 7.26 -16.79 -0.59
C GLN A 209 8.45 -16.43 -1.47
N LEU A 210 8.21 -15.87 -2.67
CA LEU A 210 9.26 -15.41 -3.56
C LEU A 210 10.03 -14.22 -2.95
N CYS A 211 9.33 -13.25 -2.37
CA CYS A 211 9.93 -12.12 -1.66
C CYS A 211 10.83 -12.59 -0.52
N ASN A 212 10.34 -13.49 0.33
CA ASN A 212 11.10 -14.04 1.44
C ASN A 212 12.36 -14.78 0.96
N LYS A 213 12.25 -15.63 -0.07
CA LYS A 213 13.40 -16.34 -0.66
C LYS A 213 14.44 -15.37 -1.22
N LEU A 214 14.00 -14.29 -1.87
CA LEU A 214 14.88 -13.25 -2.40
C LEU A 214 15.62 -12.51 -1.28
N ILE A 215 14.89 -12.06 -0.26
CA ILE A 215 15.45 -11.39 0.92
C ILE A 215 16.48 -12.28 1.61
N TYR A 216 16.12 -13.55 1.85
CA TYR A 216 17.01 -14.52 2.46
C TYR A 216 18.30 -14.75 1.64
N SER A 217 18.16 -14.99 0.33
CA SER A 217 19.31 -15.22 -0.56
C SER A 217 20.24 -14.01 -0.63
N LEU A 218 19.68 -12.79 -0.69
CA LEU A 218 20.48 -11.57 -0.66
C LEU A 218 21.21 -11.42 0.68
N ALA A 219 20.49 -11.62 1.78
CA ALA A 219 21.06 -11.52 3.13
C ALA A 219 22.16 -12.55 3.37
N GLU A 220 21.98 -13.78 2.91
CA GLU A 220 23.01 -14.83 3.01
C GLU A 220 24.27 -14.50 2.21
N GLN A 221 24.13 -13.95 1.00
CA GLN A 221 25.28 -13.57 0.18
C GLN A 221 26.07 -12.41 0.80
N VAL A 222 25.36 -11.40 1.32
CA VAL A 222 25.98 -10.26 2.00
C VAL A 222 26.71 -10.70 3.27
N ASP A 223 26.08 -11.56 4.08
CA ASP A 223 26.67 -12.12 5.30
C ASP A 223 27.98 -12.87 5.03
N LYS A 224 28.01 -13.71 3.98
CA LYS A 224 29.23 -14.42 3.55
C LYS A 224 30.37 -13.44 3.20
N ILE A 225 30.07 -12.38 2.45
CA ILE A 225 31.07 -11.37 2.08
C ILE A 225 31.61 -10.66 3.33
N PHE A 226 30.75 -10.34 4.29
CA PHE A 226 31.15 -9.71 5.54
C PHE A 226 32.01 -10.63 6.41
N GLU A 227 31.65 -11.91 6.53
CA GLU A 227 32.46 -12.92 7.21
C GLU A 227 33.84 -13.07 6.55
N GLU A 228 33.91 -13.14 5.22
CA GLU A 228 35.18 -13.25 4.46
C GLU A 228 36.09 -12.02 4.63
N GLN A 229 35.51 -10.82 4.75
CA GLN A 229 36.26 -9.58 4.96
C GLN A 229 36.56 -9.30 6.45
N GLY A 230 36.04 -10.11 7.37
CA GLY A 230 36.19 -9.92 8.81
C GLY A 230 35.50 -8.65 9.31
N VAL A 231 34.42 -8.24 8.67
CA VAL A 231 33.67 -7.01 8.99
C VAL A 231 32.34 -7.36 9.63
N ASP A 232 32.02 -6.71 10.74
CA ASP A 232 30.75 -6.91 11.48
C ASP A 232 29.76 -5.78 11.13
N ILE A 233 29.05 -5.94 10.01
CA ILE A 233 28.03 -4.99 9.53
C ILE A 233 26.69 -5.72 9.40
N GLY A 234 25.63 -5.12 9.92
CA GLY A 234 24.26 -5.59 9.73
C GLY A 234 23.68 -5.19 8.38
N LEU A 235 22.76 -6.00 7.85
CA LEU A 235 22.01 -5.68 6.65
C LEU A 235 20.64 -5.09 7.02
N SER A 236 20.27 -3.96 6.43
CA SER A 236 18.93 -3.37 6.56
C SER A 236 18.23 -3.40 5.20
N ILE A 237 17.06 -4.03 5.12
CA ILE A 237 16.24 -4.07 3.90
C ILE A 237 14.90 -3.41 4.22
N GLY A 238 14.52 -2.38 3.44
CA GLY A 238 13.27 -1.65 3.67
C GLY A 238 13.17 -1.00 5.05
N GLY A 239 14.31 -0.62 5.64
CA GLY A 239 14.36 -0.01 6.98
C GLY A 239 14.24 -1.00 8.15
N ARG A 240 14.18 -2.32 7.89
CA ARG A 240 14.27 -3.36 8.91
C ARG A 240 15.63 -4.03 8.91
N ASP A 241 16.21 -4.18 10.09
CA ASP A 241 17.42 -4.97 10.29
C ASP A 241 17.12 -6.45 10.04
N VAL A 242 17.97 -7.08 9.22
CA VAL A 242 17.86 -8.46 8.79
C VAL A 242 18.90 -9.29 9.52
N ASP A 243 18.43 -10.13 10.45
CA ASP A 243 19.27 -11.10 11.17
C ASP A 243 19.22 -12.46 10.47
N ILE A 244 20.21 -12.70 9.61
CA ILE A 244 20.32 -13.92 8.81
C ILE A 244 20.49 -15.19 9.65
N ARG A 245 21.14 -15.10 10.82
CA ARG A 245 21.35 -16.24 11.71
C ARG A 245 20.03 -16.68 12.33
N ARG A 246 19.21 -15.71 12.75
CA ARG A 246 17.86 -15.96 13.21
C ARG A 246 16.97 -16.51 12.10
N MET A 247 17.07 -15.97 10.88
CA MET A 247 16.31 -16.49 9.73
C MET A 247 16.67 -17.94 9.40
N ARG A 248 17.96 -18.29 9.39
CA ARG A 248 18.44 -19.66 9.14
C ARG A 248 17.90 -20.65 10.18
N LYS A 249 18.06 -20.33 11.47
CA LYS A 249 17.54 -21.16 12.56
C LYS A 249 16.02 -21.38 12.46
N ARG A 250 15.26 -20.35 12.08
CA ARG A 250 13.80 -20.43 11.92
C ARG A 250 13.38 -21.27 10.73
N ALA A 251 14.11 -21.21 9.61
CA ALA A 251 13.87 -22.05 8.45
C ALA A 251 14.05 -23.54 8.79
N GLU A 252 15.12 -23.89 9.51
CA GLU A 252 15.40 -25.25 9.97
C GLU A 252 14.33 -25.79 10.94
N GLU A 253 13.83 -24.95 11.86
CA GLU A 253 12.75 -25.33 12.81
C GLU A 253 11.42 -25.66 12.09
N LEU A 254 11.09 -24.94 11.01
CA LEU A 254 9.83 -25.09 10.28
C LEU A 254 9.80 -26.29 9.33
N GLU A 255 10.93 -26.67 8.73
CA GLU A 255 11.05 -27.93 7.99
C GLU A 255 10.77 -29.15 8.89
N GLY A 256 10.96 -29.00 10.21
CA GLY A 256 10.67 -30.02 11.22
C GLY A 256 9.23 -30.03 11.77
N SER A 257 8.41 -29.00 11.50
CA SER A 257 7.06 -28.85 12.08
C SER A 257 5.98 -28.68 11.01
N GLY A 258 5.19 -29.74 10.75
CA GLY A 258 4.04 -29.69 9.85
C GLY A 258 2.98 -28.66 10.29
N ARG A 259 2.55 -27.79 9.37
CA ARG A 259 1.58 -26.69 9.57
C ARG A 259 0.13 -27.20 9.68
N THR A 260 -0.53 -26.99 10.82
CA THR A 260 -2.01 -27.02 10.95
C THR A 260 -2.46 -26.09 12.08
N GLY A 261 -3.33 -25.09 11.83
CA GLY A 261 -4.04 -24.45 12.95
C GLY A 261 -4.68 -23.06 12.81
N ARG A 262 -4.52 -22.29 11.71
CA ARG A 262 -4.98 -20.87 11.69
C ARG A 262 -5.89 -20.43 10.54
N GLN A 263 -6.33 -21.33 9.66
CA GLN A 263 -7.22 -21.02 8.53
C GLN A 263 -8.64 -20.63 8.97
N ALA A 264 -9.12 -21.12 10.11
CA ALA A 264 -10.54 -21.09 10.51
C ALA A 264 -11.14 -19.71 10.88
N VAL A 265 -10.34 -18.65 11.06
CA VAL A 265 -10.85 -17.34 11.55
C VAL A 265 -11.29 -16.40 10.41
N LEU A 266 -10.83 -16.64 9.17
CA LEU A 266 -11.27 -15.87 8.00
C LEU A 266 -12.57 -16.42 7.41
N ASP A 267 -12.78 -17.74 7.48
CA ASP A 267 -14.02 -18.38 7.03
C ASP A 267 -15.22 -17.86 7.85
N GLU A 268 -15.06 -17.63 9.15
CA GLU A 268 -16.08 -16.96 10.00
C GLU A 268 -16.34 -15.49 9.61
N PHE A 269 -15.36 -14.82 9.00
CA PHE A 269 -15.55 -13.46 8.45
C PHE A 269 -16.27 -13.50 7.10
N GLU A 270 -16.14 -14.56 6.30
CA GLU A 270 -16.87 -14.75 5.02
C GLU A 270 -18.31 -15.23 5.25
N GLU A 271 -18.55 -16.14 6.22
CA GLU A 271 -19.88 -16.68 6.56
C GLU A 271 -20.82 -15.62 7.18
N GLY A 272 -20.29 -14.56 7.78
CA GLY A 272 -21.08 -13.46 8.34
C GLY A 272 -21.73 -12.52 7.31
N TRP A 273 -21.52 -12.74 6.02
CA TRP A 273 -22.05 -11.90 4.92
C TRP A 273 -22.97 -12.65 3.93
N GLU A 274 -23.18 -13.96 4.10
CA GLU A 274 -24.06 -14.74 3.22
C GLU A 274 -25.53 -14.76 3.66
N ASP A 275 -25.83 -14.28 4.88
CA ASP A 275 -27.20 -14.15 5.40
C ASP A 275 -27.46 -12.71 5.90
N GLU A 276 -27.74 -11.77 4.99
CA GLU A 276 -28.68 -10.62 5.18
C GLU A 276 -28.94 -9.85 3.88
#